data_AF-A0A441UQW6-F1
#
_entry.id   AF-A0A441UQW6-F1
#
_cell.length_a   1.000
_cell.length_b   1.000
_cell.length_c   1.000
_cell.angle_alpha   90.00
_cell.angle_beta   90.00
_cell.angle_gamma   90.00
#
_symmetry.space_group_name_H-M   'P 1'
#
loop_
_entity.id
_entity.type
_entity.pdbx_description
1 polymer ?
#
loop_
_entity_poly.entity_id
_entity_poly.type
_entity_poly.pdbx_seq_one_letter_code
_entity_poly.pdbx_strand_id
1 'polypeptide(L)'
;FIAETGAEGSGRPAWLHYVCDEVRDAMSRGAPIQGICLYPVTAYPGWDNSRHAEVGLFSTIHADGSRSLRQPVANELERQRTLFAAGVS
;
A
#
# COMPACT_ATOMS: atom_id res chain seq x y z
N PHE A 1 -1.70 3.75 14.91
CA PHE A 1 -1.28 3.75 13.50
C PHE A 1 -0.84 2.36 13.09
N ILE A 2 -1.05 1.97 11.84
CA ILE A 2 -0.35 0.84 11.22
C ILE A 2 0.96 1.39 10.65
N ALA A 3 2.08 1.02 11.27
CA ALA A 3 3.38 1.59 10.96
C ALA A 3 3.89 1.19 9.57
N GLU A 4 3.60 -0.04 9.13
CA GLU A 4 4.02 -0.58 7.84
C GLU A 4 3.03 -1.65 7.39
N THR A 5 2.69 -1.65 6.10
CA THR A 5 1.95 -2.72 5.46
C THR A 5 2.24 -2.75 3.96
N GLY A 6 2.31 -3.95 3.37
CA GLY A 6 2.57 -4.13 1.96
C GLY A 6 2.64 -5.61 1.58
N ALA A 7 2.57 -5.88 0.28
CA ALA A 7 2.76 -7.22 -0.29
C ALA A 7 3.61 -7.14 -1.56
N GLU A 8 3.96 -8.30 -2.12
CA GLU A 8 4.73 -8.40 -3.36
C GLU A 8 3.85 -8.70 -4.59
N GLY A 9 4.37 -8.35 -5.76
CA GLY A 9 3.87 -8.80 -7.05
C GLY A 9 2.43 -8.36 -7.33
N SER A 10 1.63 -9.29 -7.82
CA SER A 10 0.19 -9.10 -8.09
C SER A 10 -0.65 -9.07 -6.81
N GLY A 11 -0.11 -9.45 -5.65
CA GLY A 11 -0.82 -9.44 -4.38
C GLY A 11 -1.01 -8.03 -3.78
N ARG A 12 -0.23 -7.04 -4.23
CA ARG A 12 -0.26 -5.65 -3.69
C ARG A 12 -1.66 -5.04 -3.58
N PRO A 13 -2.51 -5.03 -4.63
CA PRO A 13 -3.83 -4.43 -4.53
C PRO A 13 -4.76 -5.22 -3.59
N ALA A 14 -4.73 -6.56 -3.66
CA ALA A 14 -5.56 -7.40 -2.81
C ALA A 14 -5.18 -7.24 -1.31
N TRP A 15 -3.89 -7.08 -1.02
CA TRP A 15 -3.41 -6.83 0.33
C TRP A 15 -3.86 -5.46 0.85
N LEU A 16 -3.73 -4.40 0.04
CA LEU A 16 -4.19 -3.07 0.41
C LEU A 16 -5.70 -3.05 0.64
N HIS A 17 -6.47 -3.74 -0.21
CA HIS A 17 -7.89 -3.97 0.00
C HIS A 17 -8.18 -4.58 1.37
N TYR A 18 -7.60 -5.75 1.63
CA TYR A 18 -7.80 -6.48 2.87
C TYR A 18 -7.47 -5.64 4.11
N VAL A 19 -6.29 -5.01 4.15
CA VAL A 19 -5.86 -4.24 5.33
C VAL A 19 -6.77 -3.05 5.58
N CYS A 20 -7.17 -2.33 4.54
CA CYS A 20 -8.07 -1.19 4.71
C CYS A 20 -9.47 -1.61 5.16
N ASP A 21 -9.97 -2.77 4.69
CA ASP A 21 -11.25 -3.32 5.10
C ASP A 21 -11.22 -3.71 6.60
N GLU A 22 -10.18 -4.43 7.04
CA GLU A 22 -9.97 -4.77 8.46
C GLU A 22 -9.79 -3.52 9.34
N VAL A 23 -9.11 -2.49 8.84
CA VAL A 23 -8.95 -1.23 9.58
C VAL A 23 -10.29 -0.52 9.76
N ARG A 24 -11.12 -0.41 8.73
CA ARG A 24 -12.47 0.18 8.87
C ARG A 24 -13.33 -0.61 9.84
N ASP A 25 -13.28 -1.93 9.75
CA ASP A 25 -14.01 -2.83 10.66
C ASP A 25 -13.54 -2.67 12.11
N ALA A 26 -12.23 -2.59 12.36
CA ALA A 26 -11.68 -2.27 13.68
C ALA A 26 -12.08 -0.88 14.18
N MET A 27 -12.07 0.13 13.32
CA MET A 27 -12.52 1.49 13.66
C MET A 27 -14.01 1.51 14.03
N SER A 28 -14.86 0.72 13.34
CA SER A 28 -16.28 0.59 13.67
C SER A 28 -16.53 0.02 15.07
N ARG A 29 -15.58 -0.76 15.60
CA ARG A 29 -15.57 -1.29 16.96
C ARG A 29 -14.89 -0.37 17.99
N GLY A 30 -14.53 0.85 17.60
CA GLY A 30 -13.94 1.85 18.48
C GLY A 30 -12.40 1.82 18.57
N ALA A 31 -11.71 1.07 17.70
CA ALA A 31 -10.24 1.13 17.66
C ALA A 31 -9.78 2.51 17.11
N PRO A 32 -8.91 3.26 17.82
CA PRO A 32 -8.49 4.60 17.42
C PRO A 32 -7.36 4.56 16.37
N ILE A 33 -7.62 3.93 15.23
CA ILE A 33 -6.63 3.86 14.13
C ILE A 33 -6.65 5.17 13.35
N GLN A 34 -5.53 5.90 13.39
CA GLN A 34 -5.39 7.23 12.80
C GLN A 34 -4.65 7.24 11.44
N GLY A 35 -4.22 6.08 10.94
CA GLY A 35 -3.54 6.00 9.67
C GLY A 35 -2.95 4.63 9.37
N ILE A 36 -2.72 4.41 8.07
CA ILE A 36 -2.15 3.21 7.47
C ILE A 36 -0.95 3.63 6.63
N CYS A 37 0.22 3.07 6.92
CA CYS A 37 1.43 3.35 6.16
C CYS A 37 1.67 2.26 5.10
N LEU A 38 1.60 2.63 3.82
CA LEU A 38 2.01 1.76 2.72
C LEU A 38 3.55 1.74 2.66
N TYR A 39 4.14 0.62 3.11
CA TYR A 39 5.58 0.43 3.11
C TYR A 39 5.97 -0.83 2.31
N PRO A 40 6.97 -0.71 1.42
CA PRO A 40 7.61 0.53 1.00
C PRO A 40 6.75 1.29 -0.03
N VAL A 41 7.05 2.58 -0.25
CA VAL A 41 6.45 3.34 -1.36
C VAL A 41 7.10 3.02 -2.71
N THR A 42 8.38 2.62 -2.70
CA THR A 42 9.16 2.22 -3.88
C THR A 42 9.70 0.81 -3.74
N ALA A 43 9.77 0.04 -4.84
CA ALA A 43 10.55 -1.19 -4.89
C ALA A 43 12.03 -0.95 -4.53
N TYR A 44 12.66 -1.93 -3.88
CA TYR A 44 14.03 -1.89 -3.38
C TYR A 44 14.76 -3.24 -3.59
N PRO A 45 16.10 -3.29 -3.55
CA PRO A 45 16.85 -4.54 -3.61
C PRO A 45 16.59 -5.40 -2.38
N GLY A 46 16.10 -6.62 -2.58
CA GLY A 46 15.81 -7.58 -1.51
C GLY A 46 17.06 -7.94 -0.72
N TRP A 47 16.91 -7.99 0.60
CA TRP A 47 18.00 -8.17 1.55
C TRP A 47 18.74 -9.51 1.37
N ASP A 48 18.00 -10.58 1.08
CA ASP A 48 18.55 -11.95 1.10
C ASP A 48 19.14 -12.42 -0.23
N ASN A 49 18.67 -11.86 -1.35
CA ASN A 49 19.01 -12.37 -2.70
C ASN A 49 19.31 -11.28 -3.72
N SER A 50 19.35 -10.00 -3.30
CA SER A 50 19.53 -8.84 -4.17
C SER A 50 18.51 -8.75 -5.33
N ARG A 51 17.46 -9.58 -5.33
CA ARG A 51 16.37 -9.47 -6.29
C ARG A 51 15.63 -8.20 -5.97
N HIS A 52 15.28 -7.42 -6.99
CA HIS A 52 14.36 -6.31 -6.79
C HIS A 52 13.03 -6.85 -6.26
N ALA A 53 12.70 -6.49 -5.01
CA ALA A 53 11.43 -6.84 -4.40
C ALA A 53 10.33 -6.14 -5.19
N GLU A 54 9.33 -6.90 -5.65
CA GLU A 54 8.25 -6.35 -6.48
C GLU A 54 7.17 -5.75 -5.58
N VAL A 55 7.55 -4.75 -4.81
CA VAL A 55 6.76 -4.12 -3.74
C VAL A 55 6.37 -2.68 -4.10
N GLY A 56 5.54 -2.07 -3.26
CA GLY A 56 5.24 -0.65 -3.29
C GLY A 56 4.41 -0.15 -4.48
N LEU A 57 4.16 1.16 -4.45
CA LEU A 57 3.39 1.91 -5.45
C LEU A 57 4.21 2.21 -6.71
N PHE A 58 5.51 2.41 -6.53
CA PHE A 58 6.43 2.75 -7.62
C PHE A 58 7.47 1.65 -7.83
N SER A 59 7.91 1.52 -9.08
CA SER A 59 9.06 0.68 -9.42
C SER A 59 10.35 1.17 -8.76
N THR A 60 11.41 0.38 -8.93
CA THR A 60 12.78 0.86 -8.80
C THR A 60 13.03 2.02 -9.75
N ILE A 61 14.11 2.77 -9.51
CA ILE A 61 14.52 3.84 -10.42
C ILE A 61 14.98 3.25 -11.75
N HIS A 62 14.54 3.85 -12.86
CA HIS A 62 14.98 3.53 -14.21
C HIS A 62 16.27 4.27 -14.55
N ALA A 63 16.92 3.89 -15.65
CA ALA A 63 18.18 4.52 -16.08
C ALA A 63 18.06 6.03 -16.37
N ASP A 64 16.87 6.50 -16.72
CA ASP A 64 16.56 7.92 -16.96
C ASP A 64 16.19 8.69 -15.68
N GLY A 65 16.27 8.05 -14.51
CA GLY A 65 15.90 8.62 -13.22
C GLY A 65 14.40 8.57 -12.90
N SER A 66 13.56 8.07 -13.81
CA SER A 66 12.12 7.97 -13.60
C SER A 66 11.73 6.74 -12.78
N ARG A 67 10.45 6.68 -12.37
CA ARG A 67 9.82 5.49 -11.78
C ARG A 67 8.48 5.26 -12.46
N SER A 68 8.15 3.99 -12.68
CA SER A 68 6.82 3.61 -13.15
C SER A 68 5.85 3.49 -11.98
N LEU A 69 4.67 4.08 -12.14
CA LEU A 69 3.53 3.86 -11.25
C LEU A 69 2.94 2.47 -11.48
N ARG A 70 2.68 1.72 -10.41
CA ARG A 70 1.96 0.44 -10.47
C ARG A 70 0.46 0.71 -10.44
N GLN A 71 -0.15 0.88 -11.62
CA GLN A 71 -1.55 1.30 -11.77
C GLN A 71 -2.56 0.49 -10.91
N PRO A 72 -2.47 -0.85 -10.80
CA PRO A 72 -3.41 -1.60 -9.95
C PRO A 72 -3.36 -1.19 -8.48
N VAL A 73 -2.17 -0.87 -7.95
CA VAL A 73 -1.99 -0.41 -6.56
C VAL A 73 -2.47 1.03 -6.42
N ALA A 74 -2.22 1.88 -7.41
CA ALA A 74 -2.68 3.26 -7.43
C ALA A 74 -4.21 3.36 -7.43
N ASN A 75 -4.87 2.54 -8.25
CA ASN A 75 -6.34 2.47 -8.32
C ASN A 75 -6.93 2.05 -6.96
N GLU A 76 -6.34 1.03 -6.34
CA GLU A 76 -6.81 0.58 -5.03
C GLU A 76 -6.56 1.62 -3.94
N LEU A 77 -5.40 2.29 -3.95
CA LEU A 77 -5.10 3.38 -3.03
C LEU A 77 -6.13 4.51 -3.15
N GLU A 78 -6.48 4.91 -4.37
CA GLU A 78 -7.48 5.96 -4.58
C GLU A 78 -8.89 5.53 -4.14
N ARG A 79 -9.26 4.28 -4.43
CA ARG A 79 -10.51 3.69 -3.95
C ARG A 79 -10.58 3.73 -2.42
N GLN A 80 -9.53 3.33 -1.74
CA GLN A 80 -9.48 3.32 -0.28
C GLN A 80 -9.49 4.73 0.31
N ARG A 81 -8.76 5.68 -0.28
CA ARG A 81 -8.82 7.10 0.10
C ARG A 81 -10.26 7.64 0.05
N THR A 82 -10.99 7.30 -1.02
CA THR A 82 -12.40 7.69 -1.17
C THR A 82 -13.28 7.08 -0.09
N LEU A 83 -13.11 5.78 0.23
CA LEU A 83 -13.89 5.10 1.27
C LEU A 83 -13.63 5.66 2.67
N PHE A 84 -12.37 5.93 3.01
CA PHE A 84 -12.04 6.56 4.29
C PHE A 84 -12.56 7.99 4.37
N ALA A 85 -12.55 8.76 3.28
CA ALA A 85 -13.15 10.09 3.27
C ALA A 85 -14.68 10.06 3.44
N ALA A 86 -15.35 9.05 2.91
CA ALA A 86 -16.80 8.89 3.03
C ALA A 86 -17.26 8.37 4.41
N GLY A 87 -16.41 7.63 5.12
CA GLY A 87 -16.71 7.03 6.44
C GLY A 87 -16.41 7.93 7.65
N VAL A 88 -15.89 9.14 7.43
CA VAL A 88 -15.74 10.16 8.49
C VAL A 88 -17.05 10.94 8.58
N SER A 89 -17.99 10.43 9.37
CA SER A 89 -19.21 11.11 9.83
C SER A 89 -19.31 10.99 11.34
#